data_AF-A0A1W6MT65-F1
#
_entry.id   AF-A0A1W6MT65-F1
#
_cell.length_a   1.000
_cell.length_b   1.000
_cell.length_c   1.000
_cell.angle_alpha   90.00
_cell.angle_beta   90.00
_cell.angle_gamma   90.00
#
_symmetry.space_group_name_H-M   'P 1'
#
loop_
_entity.id
_entity.type
_entity.pdbx_description
1 polymer ?
#
loop_
_entity_poly.entity_id
_entity_poly.type
_entity_poly.pdbx_seq_one_letter_code
_entity_poly.pdbx_strand_id
1 'polypeptide(L)'
;MQALHGAWGASLFGAVLAVANRRFPFTRFSLELRKAPMENDMADMTENQMFNLLLADISMAAAISTAGSSFSAPANYAPGAIRDTWLADVSDEVLKRRVLALANAGLASLQGVDAEQLLRAAKRYGVPVDAALADRIVEFFTDKRQALLRYRR
;
A
#
# COMPACT_ATOMS: atom_id res chain seq x y z
N MET A 1 -24.03 -34.65 21.23
CA MET A 1 -24.23 -33.30 20.65
C MET A 1 -22.88 -32.58 20.72
N GLN A 2 -21.89 -32.74 19.83
CA GLN A 2 -21.82 -32.45 18.38
C GLN A 2 -22.42 -31.10 17.96
N ALA A 3 -21.54 -30.08 17.85
CA ALA A 3 -21.62 -28.93 16.96
C ALA A 3 -20.21 -28.27 16.96
N LEU A 4 -19.33 -28.61 16.02
CA LEU A 4 -19.09 -27.90 14.75
C LEU A 4 -18.49 -26.49 14.95
N HIS A 5 -17.19 -26.43 15.25
CA HIS A 5 -16.38 -25.26 14.97
C HIS A 5 -16.04 -25.22 13.48
N GLY A 6 -16.54 -24.18 12.80
CA GLY A 6 -16.26 -23.88 11.42
C GLY A 6 -14.82 -23.44 11.22
N ALA A 7 -14.02 -24.32 10.62
CA ALA A 7 -12.77 -23.98 9.97
C ALA A 7 -13.06 -23.66 8.50
N TRP A 8 -13.18 -22.38 8.17
CA TRP A 8 -13.23 -21.89 6.79
C TRP A 8 -12.22 -20.75 6.65
N GLY A 9 -11.31 -20.87 5.68
CA GLY A 9 -10.39 -19.79 5.33
C GLY A 9 -8.98 -20.20 4.91
N ALA A 10 -8.78 -21.43 4.42
CA ALA A 10 -7.59 -21.77 3.65
C ALA A 10 -7.88 -21.68 2.16
N SER A 11 -6.87 -21.25 1.40
CA SER A 11 -6.77 -21.24 -0.07
C SER A 11 -7.47 -20.11 -0.83
N LEU A 12 -6.69 -19.08 -1.17
CA LEU A 12 -6.71 -18.45 -2.52
C LEU A 12 -5.47 -17.58 -2.82
N PHE A 13 -4.29 -17.96 -2.33
CA PHE A 13 -3.01 -17.36 -2.78
C PHE A 13 -2.00 -18.46 -3.09
N GLY A 14 -2.36 -19.28 -4.07
CA GLY A 14 -1.50 -20.28 -4.69
C GLY A 14 -1.27 -19.92 -6.15
N ALA A 15 0.01 -19.92 -6.55
CA ALA A 15 0.55 -19.69 -7.89
C ALA A 15 0.62 -18.22 -8.33
N VAL A 16 1.82 -17.62 -8.28
CA VAL A 16 2.73 -17.48 -9.43
C VAL A 16 4.11 -17.10 -8.87
N LEU A 17 5.02 -18.07 -8.87
CA LEU A 17 6.43 -17.88 -8.57
C LEU A 17 7.19 -18.27 -9.84
N ALA A 18 7.61 -17.27 -10.64
CA ALA A 18 8.71 -17.40 -11.59
C ALA A 18 9.09 -16.04 -12.18
N VAL A 19 10.39 -15.88 -12.43
CA VAL A 19 11.04 -14.97 -13.38
C VAL A 19 11.81 -13.76 -12.80
N ALA A 20 13.13 -13.95 -12.87
CA ALA A 20 14.19 -13.02 -13.25
C ALA A 20 14.79 -12.08 -12.20
N ASN A 21 15.75 -12.67 -11.50
CA ASN A 21 17.06 -12.11 -11.17
C ASN A 21 17.67 -11.33 -12.36
N ARG A 22 17.75 -9.99 -12.28
CA ARG A 22 18.70 -9.19 -13.08
C ARG A 22 19.43 -8.17 -12.21
N ARG A 23 20.73 -8.42 -12.12
CA ARG A 23 21.80 -7.66 -11.50
C ARG A 23 22.02 -6.38 -12.30
N PHE A 24 21.83 -5.21 -11.70
CA PHE A 24 22.25 -3.93 -12.29
C PHE A 24 23.30 -3.26 -11.39
N PRO A 25 24.37 -2.68 -11.99
CA PRO A 25 25.50 -2.12 -11.27
C PRO A 25 25.20 -0.75 -10.64
N PHE A 26 25.82 -0.54 -9.49
CA PHE A 26 25.98 0.71 -8.77
C PHE A 26 26.34 1.87 -9.71
N THR A 27 25.53 2.93 -9.70
CA THR A 27 25.98 4.28 -10.07
C THR A 27 25.86 5.18 -8.84
N ARG A 28 27.02 5.73 -8.48
CA ARG A 28 27.32 6.64 -7.39
C ARG A 28 26.77 8.01 -7.76
N PHE A 29 25.74 8.50 -7.07
CA PHE A 29 25.30 9.90 -7.18
C PHE A 29 25.61 10.65 -5.89
N SER A 30 26.36 11.73 -6.05
CA SER A 30 26.91 12.62 -5.03
C SER A 30 25.84 13.27 -4.16
N LEU A 31 26.20 13.48 -2.89
CA LEU A 31 25.55 14.38 -1.95
C LEU A 31 25.50 15.81 -2.52
N GLU A 32 24.29 16.31 -2.74
CA GLU A 32 23.99 17.74 -2.62
C GLU A 32 23.12 17.95 -1.38
N LEU A 33 23.71 18.56 -0.36
CA LEU A 33 22.98 19.14 0.77
C LEU A 33 22.02 20.22 0.25
N ARG A 34 20.75 19.86 0.05
CA ARG A 34 19.66 20.84 -0.01
C ARG A 34 19.11 21.05 1.40
N LYS A 35 19.29 22.28 1.88
CA LYS A 35 18.64 22.85 3.06
C LYS A 35 17.12 22.68 2.90
N ALA A 36 16.50 21.95 3.84
CA ALA A 36 15.08 21.64 3.84
C ALA A 36 14.22 22.86 4.22
N PRO A 37 13.05 23.06 3.58
CA PRO A 37 11.89 23.68 4.20
C PRO A 37 10.93 22.58 4.68
N MET A 38 11.19 21.99 5.85
CA MET A 38 10.28 21.04 6.51
C MET A 38 9.11 21.79 7.18
N GLU A 39 8.30 22.52 6.41
CA GLU A 39 7.07 23.14 6.93
C GLU A 39 5.92 23.26 5.89
N ASN A 40 6.08 22.77 4.64
CA ASN A 40 5.02 22.87 3.60
C ASN A 40 4.73 21.59 2.79
N ASP A 41 5.33 20.43 3.09
CA ASP A 41 5.21 19.26 2.21
C ASP A 41 3.82 18.60 2.17
N MET A 42 2.96 18.81 3.16
CA MET A 42 1.57 18.30 3.14
C MET A 42 0.61 19.20 2.35
N ALA A 43 0.93 20.49 2.16
CA ALA A 43 0.03 21.45 1.53
C ALA A 43 0.03 21.35 -0.02
N ASP A 44 1.11 20.81 -0.60
CA ASP A 44 1.29 20.72 -2.06
C ASP A 44 1.00 19.31 -2.64
N MET A 45 0.54 18.37 -1.81
CA MET A 45 0.27 17.01 -2.26
C MET A 45 -0.96 16.97 -3.18
N THR A 46 -0.77 16.53 -4.43
CA THR A 46 -1.89 16.32 -5.34
C THR A 46 -2.80 15.19 -4.84
N GLU A 47 -4.10 15.25 -5.18
CA GLU A 47 -5.05 14.18 -4.80
C GLU A 47 -4.60 12.80 -5.29
N ASN A 48 -4.02 12.74 -6.50
CA ASN A 48 -3.45 11.51 -7.04
C ASN A 48 -2.33 10.96 -6.14
N GLN A 49 -1.41 11.80 -5.66
CA GLN A 49 -0.36 11.36 -4.74
C GLN A 49 -0.95 10.88 -3.41
N MET A 50 -1.87 11.67 -2.83
CA MET A 50 -2.54 11.32 -1.57
C MET A 50 -3.26 9.98 -1.68
N PHE A 51 -4.08 9.76 -2.70
CA PHE A 51 -4.81 8.52 -2.89
C PHE A 51 -3.86 7.33 -3.07
N ASN A 52 -2.80 7.46 -3.87
CA ASN A 52 -1.83 6.38 -4.03
C ASN A 52 -1.09 6.07 -2.73
N LEU A 53 -0.75 7.08 -1.91
CA LEU A 53 -0.09 6.87 -0.62
C LEU A 53 -1.02 6.20 0.41
N LEU A 54 -2.29 6.59 0.46
CA LEU A 54 -3.29 5.92 1.31
C LEU A 54 -3.46 4.44 0.92
N LEU A 55 -3.60 4.15 -0.37
CA LEU A 55 -3.69 2.76 -0.84
C LEU A 55 -2.39 1.98 -0.57
N ALA A 56 -1.23 2.62 -0.72
CA ALA A 56 0.05 2.02 -0.42
C ALA A 56 0.18 1.65 1.06
N ASP A 57 -0.27 2.52 1.97
CA ASP A 57 -0.27 2.26 3.41
C ASP A 57 -1.19 1.10 3.80
N ILE A 58 -2.41 1.06 3.26
CA ILE A 58 -3.35 -0.07 3.47
C ILE A 58 -2.70 -1.37 2.98
N SER A 59 -2.11 -1.34 1.78
CA SER A 59 -1.48 -2.52 1.21
C SER A 59 -0.22 -2.95 1.96
N MET A 60 0.55 -1.99 2.48
CA MET A 60 1.75 -2.24 3.27
C MET A 60 1.38 -2.89 4.60
N ALA A 61 0.40 -2.34 5.32
CA ALA A 61 -0.10 -2.92 6.56
C ALA A 61 -0.62 -4.36 6.37
N ALA A 62 -1.38 -4.60 5.30
CA ALA A 62 -1.84 -5.94 4.94
C ALA A 62 -0.66 -6.90 4.68
N ALA A 63 0.35 -6.45 3.93
CA ALA A 63 1.54 -7.25 3.62
C ALA A 63 2.39 -7.57 4.87
N ILE A 64 2.59 -6.59 5.75
CA ILE A 64 3.30 -6.76 7.04
C ILE A 64 2.60 -7.82 7.88
N SER A 65 1.28 -7.67 8.05
CA SER A 65 0.46 -8.64 8.80
C SER A 65 0.52 -10.05 8.18
N THR A 66 0.42 -10.15 6.86
CA THR A 66 0.50 -11.44 6.12
C THR A 66 1.87 -12.10 6.26
N ALA A 67 2.94 -11.31 6.34
CA ALA A 67 4.29 -11.82 6.54
C ALA A 67 4.58 -12.24 7.99
N GLY A 68 3.62 -12.07 8.92
CA GLY A 68 3.80 -12.37 10.33
C GLY A 68 4.62 -11.32 11.09
N SER A 69 4.74 -10.11 10.54
CA SER A 69 5.41 -8.98 11.17
C SER A 69 4.36 -8.04 11.78
N SER A 70 4.81 -7.11 12.60
CA SER A 70 3.99 -6.07 13.22
C SER A 70 4.49 -4.68 12.80
N PHE A 71 3.62 -3.70 12.94
CA PHE A 71 3.96 -2.29 12.81
C PHE A 71 3.17 -1.48 13.83
N SER A 72 3.65 -0.28 14.14
CA SER A 72 2.92 0.71 14.90
C SER A 72 2.62 1.89 13.98
N ALA A 73 1.35 2.27 13.85
CA ALA A 73 1.01 3.48 13.13
C ALA A 73 1.49 4.70 13.94
N PRO A 74 2.12 5.70 13.31
CA PRO A 74 2.55 6.91 14.00
C PRO A 74 1.34 7.72 14.50
N ALA A 75 1.47 8.35 15.67
CA ALA A 75 0.40 9.15 16.28
C ALA A 75 -0.02 10.34 15.40
N ASN A 76 0.94 10.94 14.70
CA ASN A 76 0.72 11.99 13.72
C ASN A 76 0.73 11.37 12.32
N TYR A 77 -0.28 10.58 12.01
CA TYR A 77 -0.36 9.88 10.74
C TYR A 77 -0.30 10.85 9.55
N ALA A 78 0.56 10.55 8.59
CA ALA A 78 0.61 11.15 7.27
C ALA A 78 0.58 10.04 6.21
N PRO A 79 -0.03 10.26 5.04
CA PRO A 79 -0.01 9.28 3.96
C PRO A 79 1.43 8.87 3.59
N GLY A 80 1.69 7.55 3.57
CA GLY A 80 3.01 6.95 3.33
C GLY A 80 3.77 6.59 4.60
N ALA A 81 3.32 7.04 5.77
CA ALA A 81 4.09 6.90 7.00
C ALA A 81 4.22 5.45 7.50
N ILE A 82 3.27 4.55 7.17
CA ILE A 82 3.37 3.14 7.58
C ILE A 82 4.57 2.49 6.91
N ARG A 83 4.74 2.71 5.60
CA ARG A 83 5.87 2.18 4.85
C ARG A 83 7.19 2.73 5.38
N ASP A 84 7.29 4.04 5.53
CA ASP A 84 8.55 4.69 5.89
C ASP A 84 9.00 4.29 7.29
N THR A 85 8.08 4.26 8.25
CA THR A 85 8.35 3.83 9.62
C THR A 85 8.79 2.36 9.66
N TRP A 86 8.05 1.47 9.00
CA TRP A 86 8.38 0.05 9.01
C TRP A 86 9.73 -0.26 8.32
N LEU A 87 10.06 0.45 7.23
CA LEU A 87 11.34 0.28 6.53
C LEU A 87 12.53 0.81 7.33
N ALA A 88 12.32 1.83 8.17
CA ALA A 88 13.33 2.34 9.07
C ALA A 88 13.62 1.36 10.22
N ASP A 89 12.58 0.67 10.72
CA ASP A 89 12.69 -0.22 11.87
C ASP A 89 13.22 -1.62 11.53
N VAL A 90 12.84 -2.17 10.38
CA VAL A 90 13.21 -3.55 10.02
C VAL A 90 14.67 -3.61 9.53
N SER A 91 15.43 -4.59 10.02
CA SER A 91 16.79 -4.89 9.56
C SER A 91 16.88 -6.10 8.62
N ASP A 92 15.86 -6.97 8.60
CA ASP A 92 15.83 -8.16 7.76
C ASP A 92 15.50 -7.83 6.30
N GLU A 93 16.53 -7.90 5.45
CA GLU A 93 16.43 -7.61 4.01
C GLU A 93 15.59 -8.62 3.23
N VAL A 94 15.51 -9.87 3.67
CA VAL A 94 14.67 -10.89 3.02
C VAL A 94 13.20 -10.60 3.33
N LEU A 95 12.89 -10.29 4.60
CA LEU A 95 11.56 -9.87 5.01
C LEU A 95 11.11 -8.60 4.28
N LYS A 96 11.97 -7.57 4.20
CA LYS A 96 11.68 -6.33 3.45
C LYS A 96 11.25 -6.62 2.02
N ARG A 97 12.03 -7.41 1.28
CA ARG A 97 11.72 -7.73 -0.12
C ARG A 97 10.40 -8.47 -0.26
N ARG A 98 10.13 -9.44 0.64
CA ARG A 98 8.87 -10.19 0.65
C ARG A 98 7.67 -9.27 0.90
N VAL A 99 7.75 -8.41 1.92
CA VAL A 99 6.67 -7.48 2.26
C VAL A 99 6.44 -6.48 1.14
N LEU A 100 7.49 -5.89 0.55
CA LEU A 100 7.35 -4.96 -0.57
C LEU A 100 6.74 -5.62 -1.81
N ALA A 101 7.11 -6.87 -2.10
CA ALA A 101 6.50 -7.62 -3.20
C ALA A 101 4.99 -7.85 -2.98
N LEU A 102 4.61 -8.24 -1.76
CA LEU A 102 3.21 -8.42 -1.38
C LEU A 102 2.43 -7.10 -1.42
N ALA A 103 3.03 -6.01 -0.92
CA ALA A 103 2.41 -4.69 -0.92
C ALA A 103 2.18 -4.16 -2.34
N ASN A 104 3.14 -4.34 -3.25
CA ASN A 104 2.95 -3.92 -4.64
C ASN A 104 1.83 -4.71 -5.35
N ALA A 105 1.70 -6.00 -5.07
CA ALA A 105 0.61 -6.80 -5.59
C ALA A 105 -0.76 -6.38 -5.01
N GLY A 106 -0.82 -6.10 -3.70
CA GLY A 106 -2.04 -5.64 -3.04
C GLY A 106 -2.49 -4.25 -3.50
N LEU A 107 -1.56 -3.33 -3.76
CA LEU A 107 -1.85 -1.98 -4.22
C LEU A 107 -2.66 -1.97 -5.53
N ALA A 108 -2.27 -2.79 -6.51
CA ALA A 108 -2.98 -2.91 -7.77
C ALA A 108 -4.42 -3.45 -7.57
N SER A 109 -4.59 -4.39 -6.63
CA SER A 109 -5.91 -4.93 -6.27
C SER A 109 -6.82 -3.85 -5.67
N LEU A 110 -6.28 -3.03 -4.76
CA LEU A 110 -7.03 -1.96 -4.08
C LEU A 110 -7.52 -0.85 -5.03
N GLN A 111 -6.89 -0.66 -6.18
CA GLN A 111 -7.39 0.29 -7.19
C GLN A 111 -8.64 -0.22 -7.93
N GLY A 112 -9.01 -1.50 -7.74
CA GLY A 112 -10.14 -2.15 -8.39
C GLY A 112 -11.33 -2.46 -7.48
N VAL A 113 -11.21 -2.25 -6.17
CA VAL A 113 -12.27 -2.55 -5.20
C VAL A 113 -13.31 -1.44 -5.11
N ASP A 114 -14.49 -1.77 -4.57
CA ASP A 114 -15.51 -0.78 -4.22
C ASP A 114 -15.18 -0.02 -2.92
N ALA A 115 -15.92 1.07 -2.66
CA ALA A 115 -15.68 1.95 -1.52
C ALA A 115 -15.90 1.25 -0.17
N GLU A 116 -16.82 0.29 -0.11
CA GLU A 116 -17.12 -0.46 1.11
C GLU A 116 -15.96 -1.40 1.48
N GLN A 117 -15.43 -2.11 0.49
CA GLN A 117 -14.25 -2.95 0.60
C GLN A 117 -13.03 -2.13 1.02
N LEU A 118 -12.83 -0.96 0.41
CA LEU A 118 -11.75 -0.04 0.76
C LEU A 118 -11.86 0.45 2.20
N LEU A 119 -13.05 0.88 2.62
CA LEU A 119 -13.31 1.35 3.98
C LEU A 119 -13.09 0.26 5.02
N ARG A 120 -13.52 -0.99 4.74
CA ARG A 120 -13.25 -2.13 5.61
C ARG A 120 -11.75 -2.41 5.74
N ALA A 121 -11.00 -2.35 4.65
CA ALA A 121 -9.55 -2.53 4.67
C ALA A 121 -8.85 -1.42 5.47
N ALA A 122 -9.21 -0.15 5.23
CA ALA A 122 -8.66 1.00 5.95
C ALA A 122 -8.90 0.89 7.46
N LYS A 123 -10.14 0.58 7.88
CA LYS A 123 -10.49 0.37 9.29
C LYS A 123 -9.71 -0.78 9.93
N ARG A 124 -9.58 -1.90 9.21
CA ARG A 124 -8.85 -3.08 9.69
C ARG A 124 -7.38 -2.77 9.99
N TYR A 125 -6.77 -1.89 9.19
CA TYR A 125 -5.34 -1.58 9.28
C TYR A 125 -5.03 -0.21 9.89
N GLY A 126 -6.04 0.50 10.40
CA GLY A 126 -5.87 1.78 11.10
C GLY A 126 -5.46 2.94 10.20
N VAL A 127 -5.79 2.89 8.91
CA VAL A 127 -5.57 4.01 7.96
C VAL A 127 -6.79 4.93 8.01
N PRO A 128 -6.63 6.26 8.20
CA PRO A 128 -7.74 7.19 8.35
C PRO A 128 -8.40 7.50 7.00
N VAL A 129 -9.22 6.58 6.53
CA VAL A 129 -10.11 6.77 5.38
C VAL A 129 -11.55 6.73 5.87
N ASP A 130 -12.29 7.82 5.65
CA ASP A 130 -13.73 7.87 5.87
C ASP A 130 -14.51 7.45 4.61
N ALA A 131 -15.83 7.38 4.73
CA ALA A 131 -16.68 6.95 3.62
C ALA A 131 -16.60 7.90 2.41
N ALA A 132 -16.62 9.21 2.65
CA ALA A 132 -16.58 10.20 1.57
C ALA A 132 -15.24 10.16 0.81
N LEU A 133 -14.13 9.97 1.54
CA LEU A 133 -12.81 9.82 0.95
C LEU A 133 -12.68 8.50 0.19
N ALA A 134 -13.26 7.40 0.70
CA ALA A 134 -13.27 6.12 -0.01
C ALA A 134 -14.01 6.22 -1.36
N ASP A 135 -15.17 6.88 -1.40
CA ASP A 135 -15.92 7.11 -2.64
C ASP A 135 -15.10 7.91 -3.66
N ARG A 136 -14.47 9.00 -3.22
CA ARG A 136 -13.60 9.84 -4.07
C ARG A 136 -12.41 9.07 -4.64
N ILE A 137 -11.78 8.20 -3.85
CA ILE A 137 -10.66 7.36 -4.33
C ILE A 137 -11.15 6.42 -5.44
N VAL A 138 -12.30 5.77 -5.23
CA VAL A 138 -12.85 4.81 -6.20
C VAL A 138 -13.26 5.51 -7.49
N GLU A 139 -13.92 6.67 -7.39
CA GLU A 139 -14.27 7.50 -8.54
C GLU A 139 -13.01 7.88 -9.34
N PHE A 140 -11.98 8.40 -8.66
CA PHE A 140 -10.72 8.81 -9.29
C PHE A 140 -10.06 7.67 -10.11
N PHE A 141 -9.93 6.47 -9.53
CA PHE A 141 -9.30 5.35 -10.23
C PHE A 141 -10.20 4.75 -11.32
N THR A 142 -11.52 4.85 -11.17
CA THR A 142 -12.49 4.47 -12.22
C THR A 142 -12.37 5.39 -13.43
N ASP A 143 -12.36 6.70 -13.21
CA ASP A 143 -12.23 7.71 -14.26
C ASP A 143 -10.90 7.57 -15.00
N LYS A 144 -9.81 7.40 -14.26
CA LYS A 144 -8.49 7.16 -14.83
C LYS A 144 -8.48 5.93 -15.75
N ARG A 145 -9.14 4.84 -15.34
CA ARG A 145 -9.24 3.62 -16.16
C ARG A 145 -10.08 3.86 -17.41
N GLN A 146 -11.21 4.55 -17.28
CA GLN A 146 -12.06 4.88 -18.43
C GLN A 146 -11.34 5.79 -19.44
N ALA A 147 -10.60 6.80 -18.96
CA ALA A 147 -9.82 7.70 -19.82
C ALA A 147 -8.80 6.93 -20.67
N LEU A 148 -8.08 5.97 -20.06
CA LEU A 148 -7.13 5.12 -20.77
C LEU A 148 -7.79 4.22 -21.83
N LEU A 149 -9.01 3.75 -21.57
CA LEU A 149 -9.76 2.95 -22.54
C LEU A 149 -10.27 3.80 -23.71
N ARG A 150 -10.65 5.06 -23.47
CA ARG A 150 -11.10 5.99 -24.52
C ARG A 150 -9.95 6.38 -25.46
N TYR A 151 -8.73 6.56 -24.93
CA TYR A 151 -7.56 6.91 -25.72
C TYR A 151 -7.07 5.78 -26.67
N ARG A 152 -7.42 4.53 -26.38
CA ARG A 152 -6.97 3.35 -27.15
C ARG A 152 -7.95 2.91 -28.25
N ARG A 153 -9.05 3.64 -28.45
CA ARG A 153 -10.01 3.41 -29.55
C ARG A 153 -9.75 4.38 -30.68
#